data_AF-A0A7W0PLU2-F1
#
_entry.id   AF-A0A7W0PLU2-F1
#
_cell.length_a   1.000
_cell.length_b   1.000
_cell.length_c   1.000
_cell.angle_alpha   90.00
_cell.angle_beta   90.00
_cell.angle_gamma   90.00
#
_symmetry.space_group_name_H-M   'P 1'
#
loop_
_entity.id
_entity.type
_entity.pdbx_description
1 polymer ?
#
loop_
_entity_poly.entity_id
_entity_poly.type
_entity_poly.pdbx_seq_one_letter_code
_entity_poly.pdbx_strand_id
1 'polypeptide(L)'
;MPTHDAPDHPLAVILRTAFAAQLESGDVDLVLFRDRVSAFEIQADEWTLRLEGWPVVTGFIALDEEPPSLKERQAALDAAIDDLHLAGLRDANGLLDNAIVAALEDSGDELSAILAQLIAVRGNEYQSDDDEA
;
A
#
# COMPACT_ATOMS: atom_id res chain seq x y z
N MET A 1 -13.32 -9.37 -19.49
CA MET A 1 -11.88 -9.58 -19.24
C MET A 1 -11.34 -8.30 -18.64
N PRO A 2 -10.73 -8.35 -17.45
CA PRO A 2 -9.99 -7.20 -16.92
C PRO A 2 -8.91 -6.83 -17.93
N THR A 3 -8.67 -5.54 -18.06
CA THR A 3 -7.70 -5.01 -19.01
C THR A 3 -6.63 -4.34 -18.18
N HIS A 4 -5.40 -4.81 -18.32
CA HIS A 4 -4.28 -4.54 -17.41
C HIS A 4 -3.73 -3.11 -17.47
N ASP A 5 -4.34 -2.18 -18.21
CA ASP A 5 -3.67 -0.90 -18.49
C ASP A 5 -4.63 0.28 -18.70
N ALA A 6 -4.53 1.25 -17.79
CA ALA A 6 -4.79 2.67 -18.05
C ALA A 6 -3.46 3.41 -17.87
N PRO A 7 -2.55 3.32 -18.87
CA PRO A 7 -1.15 3.72 -18.71
C PRO A 7 -0.97 5.22 -18.41
N ASP A 8 -1.97 6.04 -18.78
CA ASP A 8 -1.91 7.49 -18.64
C ASP A 8 -2.63 8.03 -17.39
N HIS A 9 -3.24 7.19 -16.56
CA HIS A 9 -3.88 7.68 -15.33
C HIS A 9 -2.79 8.08 -14.32
N PRO A 10 -2.82 9.30 -13.77
CA PRO A 10 -1.76 9.77 -12.87
C PRO A 10 -1.49 8.87 -11.67
N LEU A 11 -2.54 8.31 -11.06
CA LEU A 11 -2.39 7.31 -9.99
C LEU A 11 -1.62 6.07 -10.46
N ALA A 12 -1.95 5.54 -11.64
CA ALA A 12 -1.26 4.37 -12.18
C ALA A 12 0.23 4.66 -12.39
N VAL A 13 0.58 5.83 -12.91
CA VAL A 13 1.98 6.25 -13.11
C VAL A 13 2.72 6.30 -11.77
N ILE A 14 2.12 6.90 -10.74
CA ILE A 14 2.73 6.99 -9.41
C ILE A 14 2.90 5.61 -8.79
N LEU A 15 1.87 4.78 -8.82
CA LEU A 15 1.92 3.43 -8.24
C LEU A 15 2.97 2.57 -8.97
N ARG A 16 3.03 2.62 -10.31
CA ARG A 16 4.07 1.93 -11.09
C ARG A 16 5.48 2.43 -10.77
N THR A 17 5.63 3.73 -10.49
CA THR A 17 6.92 4.31 -10.12
C THR A 17 7.35 3.85 -8.73
N ALA A 18 6.45 3.86 -7.76
CA ALA A 18 6.73 3.48 -6.38
C ALA A 18 6.97 1.98 -6.19
N PHE A 19 6.27 1.14 -6.97
CA PHE A 19 6.39 -0.32 -6.91
C PHE A 19 7.22 -0.90 -8.06
N ALA A 20 8.09 -0.11 -8.69
CA ALA A 20 8.80 -0.51 -9.91
C ALA A 20 9.58 -1.83 -9.74
N ALA A 21 10.28 -1.99 -8.60
CA ALA A 21 11.06 -3.20 -8.33
C ALA A 21 10.17 -4.44 -8.11
N GLN A 22 9.09 -4.28 -7.35
CA GLN A 22 8.15 -5.34 -7.00
C GLN A 22 7.32 -5.77 -8.21
N LEU A 23 6.97 -4.83 -9.10
CA LEU A 23 6.31 -5.12 -10.38
C LEU A 23 7.25 -5.83 -11.36
N GLU A 24 8.56 -5.53 -11.33
CA GLU A 24 9.56 -6.20 -12.18
C GLU A 24 9.85 -7.63 -11.71
N SER A 25 9.93 -7.86 -10.40
CA SER A 25 10.07 -9.20 -9.82
C SER A 25 8.79 -10.04 -9.91
N GLY A 26 7.63 -9.38 -9.99
CA GLY A 26 6.31 -10.01 -9.94
C GLY A 26 5.84 -10.31 -8.53
N ASP A 27 6.45 -9.68 -7.51
CA ASP A 27 6.03 -9.80 -6.10
C ASP A 27 4.68 -9.09 -5.85
N VAL A 28 4.37 -8.08 -6.67
CA VAL A 28 3.05 -7.44 -6.70
C VAL A 28 2.56 -7.23 -8.12
N ASP A 29 1.24 -7.19 -8.26
CA ASP A 29 0.55 -6.80 -9.48
C ASP A 29 -0.24 -5.50 -9.26
N LEU A 30 -0.34 -4.67 -10.31
CA LEU A 30 -1.20 -3.48 -10.35
C LEU A 30 -2.41 -3.73 -11.23
N VAL A 31 -3.59 -3.78 -10.63
CA VAL A 31 -4.87 -4.07 -11.29
C VAL A 31 -5.76 -2.83 -11.37
N LEU A 32 -6.37 -2.59 -12.53
CA LEU A 32 -7.34 -1.52 -12.76
C LEU A 32 -8.77 -2.08 -12.77
N PHE A 33 -9.66 -1.47 -11.98
CA PHE A 33 -11.09 -1.76 -12.05
C PHE A 33 -11.77 -0.83 -13.05
N ARG A 34 -12.14 -1.37 -14.22
CA ARG A 34 -12.83 -0.60 -15.27
C ARG A 34 -14.23 -0.11 -14.87
N ASP A 35 -14.84 -0.76 -13.90
CA ASP A 35 -16.25 -0.56 -13.54
C ASP A 35 -16.43 0.63 -12.58
N ARG A 36 -15.32 1.11 -11.99
CA ARG A 36 -15.25 2.32 -11.16
C ARG A 36 -14.10 3.17 -11.67
N VAL A 37 -14.44 4.29 -12.32
CA VAL A 37 -13.43 5.23 -12.83
C VAL A 37 -12.53 5.64 -11.66
N SER A 38 -11.23 5.35 -11.78
CA SER A 38 -10.17 5.66 -10.81
C SER A 38 -10.05 4.73 -9.59
N ALA A 39 -10.39 3.44 -9.69
CA ALA A 39 -10.04 2.44 -8.67
C ALA A 39 -8.88 1.54 -9.13
N PHE A 40 -7.84 1.43 -8.30
CA PHE A 40 -6.65 0.62 -8.52
C PHE A 40 -6.43 -0.32 -7.33
N GLU A 41 -5.91 -1.51 -7.61
CA GLU A 41 -5.50 -2.47 -6.59
C GLU A 41 -4.02 -2.82 -6.77
N ILE A 42 -3.28 -2.82 -5.67
CA ILE A 42 -1.97 -3.45 -5.57
C ILE A 42 -2.21 -4.79 -4.90
N GLN A 43 -1.89 -5.88 -5.59
CA GLN A 43 -2.13 -7.24 -5.15
C GLN A 43 -0.78 -7.93 -4.94
N ALA A 44 -0.55 -8.45 -3.75
CA ALA A 44 0.54 -9.35 -3.43
C ALA A 44 -0.04 -10.74 -3.09
N ASP A 45 0.83 -11.71 -2.82
CA ASP A 45 0.40 -13.10 -2.52
C ASP A 45 -0.57 -13.22 -1.34
N GLU A 46 -0.43 -12.38 -0.31
CA GLU A 46 -1.19 -12.52 0.95
C GLU A 46 -2.07 -11.30 1.27
N TRP A 47 -1.97 -10.22 0.48
CA TRP A 47 -2.68 -8.97 0.76
C TRP A 47 -3.04 -8.20 -0.51
N THR A 48 -4.12 -7.41 -0.42
CA THR A 48 -4.57 -6.52 -1.50
C THR A 48 -4.89 -5.14 -0.96
N LEU A 49 -4.19 -4.11 -1.46
CA LEU A 49 -4.50 -2.70 -1.19
C LEU A 49 -5.34 -2.13 -2.32
N ARG A 50 -6.53 -1.64 -2.00
CA ARG A 50 -7.41 -0.93 -2.92
C ARG A 50 -7.36 0.57 -2.67
N LEU A 51 -7.21 1.34 -3.74
CA LEU A 51 -7.24 2.81 -3.74
C LEU A 51 -8.27 3.30 -4.74
N GLU A 52 -9.14 4.24 -4.33
CA GLU A 52 -10.15 4.83 -5.20
C GLU A 52 -10.04 6.37 -5.25
N GLY A 53 -10.26 6.93 -6.44
CA GLY A 53 -10.30 8.36 -6.71
C GLY A 53 -9.02 8.95 -7.31
N TRP A 54 -9.14 10.15 -7.86
CA TRP A 54 -7.99 11.00 -8.21
C TRP A 54 -8.28 12.47 -7.86
N PRO A 55 -7.60 13.05 -6.84
CA PRO A 55 -6.64 12.42 -5.93
C PRO A 55 -7.27 11.27 -5.12
N VAL A 56 -6.45 10.44 -4.47
CA VAL A 56 -6.94 9.30 -3.67
C VAL A 56 -7.84 9.80 -2.55
N VAL A 57 -9.06 9.25 -2.46
CA VAL A 57 -10.05 9.61 -1.43
C VAL A 57 -10.49 8.43 -0.58
N THR A 58 -10.30 7.21 -1.07
CA THR A 58 -10.66 5.98 -0.34
C THR A 58 -9.52 4.99 -0.43
N GLY A 59 -9.16 4.35 0.68
CA GLY A 59 -8.18 3.28 0.76
C GLY A 59 -8.69 2.13 1.62
N PHE A 60 -8.39 0.88 1.26
CA PHE A 60 -8.73 -0.29 2.05
C PHE A 60 -7.71 -1.41 1.83
N ILE A 61 -7.28 -2.09 2.90
CA ILE A 61 -6.42 -3.28 2.84
C ILE A 61 -7.24 -4.53 3.16
N ALA A 62 -7.04 -5.59 2.39
CA ALA A 62 -7.56 -6.92 2.67
C ALA A 62 -6.39 -7.90 2.82
N LEU A 63 -6.56 -8.89 3.70
CA LEU A 63 -5.74 -10.10 3.76
C LEU A 63 -6.52 -11.24 3.12
N ASP A 64 -5.83 -12.14 2.43
CA ASP A 64 -6.47 -13.27 1.76
C ASP A 64 -7.16 -14.23 2.75
N GLU A 65 -6.49 -14.50 3.87
CA GLU A 65 -7.08 -15.16 5.02
C GLU A 65 -7.29 -14.14 6.14
N GLU A 66 -8.53 -13.70 6.36
CA GLU A 66 -8.86 -12.71 7.39
C GLU A 66 -9.04 -13.38 8.76
N PRO A 67 -8.13 -13.19 9.73
CA PRO A 67 -8.25 -13.81 11.04
C PRO A 67 -9.44 -13.22 11.83
N PRO A 68 -10.00 -13.97 12.80
CA PRO A 68 -11.23 -13.56 13.49
C PRO A 68 -11.03 -12.41 14.48
N SER A 69 -9.81 -12.15 14.96
CA SER A 69 -9.52 -11.08 15.92
C SER A 69 -8.57 -10.03 15.37
N LEU A 70 -8.71 -8.78 15.84
CA LEU A 70 -7.84 -7.66 15.44
C LEU A 70 -6.36 -7.95 15.70
N LYS A 71 -6.03 -8.58 16.83
CA LYS A 71 -4.65 -8.94 17.18
C LYS A 71 -4.06 -9.93 16.18
N GLU A 72 -4.85 -10.91 15.75
CA GLU A 72 -4.41 -11.89 14.77
C GLU A 72 -4.32 -11.28 13.37
N ARG A 73 -5.24 -10.37 13.00
CA ARG A 73 -5.16 -9.58 11.76
C ARG A 73 -3.90 -8.73 11.71
N GLN A 74 -3.56 -8.06 12.82
CA GLN A 74 -2.33 -7.29 12.92
C GLN A 74 -1.09 -8.18 12.73
N ALA A 75 -1.03 -9.33 13.41
CA ALA A 75 0.09 -10.25 13.26
C ALA A 75 0.19 -10.84 11.83
N ALA A 76 -0.94 -11.08 11.17
CA ALA A 76 -0.98 -11.52 9.79
C ALA A 76 -0.52 -10.42 8.82
N LEU A 77 -0.94 -9.16 9.06
CA LEU A 77 -0.47 -8.01 8.28
C LEU A 77 1.05 -7.81 8.43
N ASP A 78 1.56 -7.88 9.66
CA ASP A 78 3.00 -7.77 9.97
C ASP A 78 3.81 -8.90 9.31
N ALA A 79 3.22 -10.09 9.13
CA ALA A 79 3.86 -11.21 8.44
C ALA A 79 3.81 -11.08 6.91
N ALA A 80 2.71 -10.54 6.37
CA ALA A 80 2.45 -10.44 4.94
C ALA A 80 3.15 -9.24 4.27
N ILE A 81 3.37 -8.15 5.01
CA ILE A 81 4.02 -6.94 4.51
C ILE A 81 5.48 -6.92 4.96
N ASP A 82 6.36 -7.35 4.06
CA ASP A 82 7.80 -7.22 4.26
C ASP A 82 8.31 -5.77 4.06
N ASP A 83 9.61 -5.58 4.31
CA ASP A 83 10.27 -4.28 4.19
C ASP A 83 10.20 -3.69 2.77
N LEU A 84 10.19 -4.55 1.73
CA LEU A 84 10.15 -4.11 0.35
C LEU A 84 8.75 -3.62 -0.02
N HIS A 85 7.70 -4.36 0.35
CA HIS A 85 6.31 -3.93 0.22
C HIS A 85 6.07 -2.60 0.95
N LEU A 86 6.57 -2.49 2.19
CA LEU A 86 6.40 -1.29 3.00
C LEU A 86 7.17 -0.09 2.43
N ALA A 87 8.34 -0.30 1.84
CA ALA A 87 9.08 0.75 1.13
C ALA A 87 8.28 1.28 -0.07
N GLY A 88 7.71 0.41 -0.90
CA GLY A 88 6.86 0.80 -2.04
C GLY A 88 5.62 1.59 -1.60
N LEU A 89 4.96 1.15 -0.51
CA LEU A 89 3.82 1.86 0.07
C LEU A 89 4.19 3.26 0.58
N ARG A 90 5.34 3.39 1.25
CA ARG A 90 5.85 4.69 1.74
C ARG A 90 6.22 5.63 0.61
N ASP A 91 6.87 5.12 -0.43
CA ASP A 91 7.23 5.90 -1.61
C ASP A 91 5.98 6.39 -2.35
N ALA A 92 5.00 5.51 -2.56
CA ALA A 92 3.71 5.87 -3.15
C ALA A 92 3.00 6.95 -2.33
N ASN A 93 2.95 6.79 -1.01
CA ASN A 93 2.34 7.74 -0.10
C ASN A 93 3.05 9.10 -0.13
N GLY A 94 4.39 9.12 -0.22
CA GLY A 94 5.19 10.33 -0.36
C GLY A 94 4.93 11.06 -1.69
N LEU A 95 4.85 10.33 -2.80
CA LEU A 95 4.52 10.88 -4.13
C LEU A 95 3.08 11.43 -4.20
N LEU A 96 2.19 10.96 -3.32
CA LEU A 96 0.79 11.38 -3.22
C LEU A 96 0.54 12.37 -2.07
N ASP A 97 1.58 13.00 -1.52
CA ASP A 97 1.47 13.97 -0.42
C ASP A 97 0.65 13.45 0.78
N ASN A 98 0.93 12.22 1.19
CA ASN A 98 0.28 11.50 2.29
C ASN A 98 -1.20 11.10 2.06
N ALA A 99 -1.70 11.16 0.82
CA ALA A 99 -3.10 10.83 0.53
C ALA A 99 -3.47 9.36 0.80
N ILE A 100 -2.53 8.41 0.72
CA ILE A 100 -2.82 6.99 1.00
C ILE A 100 -3.11 6.81 2.49
N VAL A 101 -2.25 7.35 3.36
CA VAL A 101 -2.45 7.29 4.82
C VAL A 101 -3.79 7.92 5.19
N ALA A 102 -4.07 9.13 4.70
CA ALA A 102 -5.35 9.80 4.97
C ALA A 102 -6.55 8.97 4.52
N ALA A 103 -6.49 8.38 3.32
CA ALA A 103 -7.57 7.58 2.77
C ALA A 103 -7.79 6.24 3.52
N LEU A 104 -6.72 5.65 4.08
CA LEU A 104 -6.80 4.46 4.91
C LEU A 104 -7.37 4.77 6.30
N GLU A 105 -7.00 5.91 6.90
CA GLU A 105 -7.55 6.37 8.18
C GLU A 105 -9.06 6.69 8.07
N ASP A 106 -9.47 7.34 6.98
CA ASP A 106 -10.86 7.71 6.73
C ASP A 106 -11.76 6.52 6.35
N SER A 107 -11.18 5.34 6.05
CA SER A 107 -11.93 4.14 5.68
C SER A 107 -12.86 3.62 6.79
N GLY A 108 -12.52 3.90 8.06
CA GLY A 108 -13.20 3.38 9.23
C GLY A 108 -12.92 1.90 9.52
N ASP A 109 -12.02 1.26 8.77
CA ASP A 109 -11.59 -0.13 8.99
C ASP A 109 -10.34 -0.19 9.88
N GLU A 110 -10.38 -1.06 10.89
CA GLU A 110 -9.32 -1.15 11.90
C GLU A 110 -7.99 -1.66 11.30
N LEU A 111 -8.04 -2.55 10.32
CA LEU A 111 -6.83 -3.08 9.68
C LEU A 111 -6.18 -2.03 8.77
N SER A 112 -7.00 -1.28 8.04
CA SER A 112 -6.57 -0.14 7.21
C SER A 112 -5.92 0.95 8.06
N ALA A 113 -6.46 1.24 9.25
CA ALA A 113 -5.85 2.15 10.20
C ALA A 113 -4.50 1.66 10.76
N ILE A 114 -4.31 0.35 10.91
CA ILE A 114 -3.01 -0.24 11.28
C ILE A 114 -2.00 -0.07 10.14
N LEU A 115 -2.39 -0.38 8.91
CA LEU A 115 -1.52 -0.18 7.74
C LEU A 115 -1.13 1.30 7.59
N ALA A 116 -2.07 2.22 7.79
CA ALA A 116 -1.80 3.65 7.76
C ALA A 116 -0.67 4.04 8.72
N GLN A 117 -0.68 3.50 9.94
CA GLN A 117 0.38 3.73 10.94
C GLN A 117 1.74 3.18 10.48
N LEU A 118 1.77 1.96 9.92
CA LEU A 118 3.00 1.36 9.41
C LEU A 118 3.64 2.20 8.29
N ILE A 119 2.81 2.75 7.39
CA ILE A 119 3.23 3.64 6.31
C ILE A 119 3.70 4.99 6.87
N ALA A 120 2.96 5.58 7.80
CA ALA A 120 3.24 6.90 8.37
C ALA A 120 4.54 6.95 9.19
N VAL A 121 4.90 5.85 9.85
CA VAL A 121 6.21 5.71 10.49
C VAL A 121 7.26 5.65 9.40
N ARG A 122 7.89 6.77 9.06
CA ARG A 122 9.16 6.74 8.31
C ARG A 122 10.14 5.95 9.16
N GLY A 123 10.88 5.03 8.54
CA GLY A 123 11.95 4.30 9.21
C GLY A 123 12.81 5.30 9.97
N ASN A 124 12.60 5.39 11.28
CA ASN A 124 13.37 6.26 12.13
C ASN A 124 14.74 5.61 12.17
N GLU A 125 15.65 6.24 11.44
CA GLU A 125 17.08 6.11 11.46
C GLU A 125 17.56 5.18 12.59
N TYR A 126 18.04 3.98 12.24
CA TYR A 126 19.26 3.49 12.86
C TYR A 126 20.38 4.46 12.43
N GLN A 127 20.33 5.67 12.98
CA GLN A 127 21.50 6.48 13.17
C GLN A 127 22.22 5.74 14.29
N SER A 128 23.07 4.78 13.91
CA SER A 128 24.11 4.32 14.81
C SER A 128 24.89 5.56 15.19
N ASP A 129 24.69 6.02 16.41
CA ASP A 129 25.69 6.74 17.17
C ASP A 129 26.89 5.80 17.33
N ASP A 130 27.59 5.49 16.23
CA ASP A 130 28.92 4.93 16.28
C ASP A 130 29.84 6.10 16.64
N ASP A 131 30.00 6.26 17.96
CA ASP A 131 31.27 6.50 18.64
C ASP A 131 32.43 6.96 17.73
N GLU A 132 32.66 8.27 17.65
CA GLU A 132 34.04 8.77 17.55
C GLU A 132 34.50 9.25 18.92
N ALA A 133 35.45 8.47 19.44
CA ALA A 133 36.19 8.63 20.69
C ALA A 133 37.18 9.81 20.67
#